data_AF-A0A2G6R041-F1
#
_entry.id   AF-A0A2G6R041-F1
#
_cell.length_a   1.000
_cell.length_b   1.000
_cell.length_c   1.000
_cell.angle_alpha   90.00
_cell.angle_beta   90.00
_cell.angle_gamma   90.00
#
_symmetry.space_group_name_H-M   'P 1'
#
loop_
_entity.id
_entity.type
_entity.pdbx_description
1 polymer ?
#
loop_
_entity_poly.entity_id
_entity_poly.type
_entity_poly.pdbx_seq_one_letter_code
_entity_poly.pdbx_strand_id
1 'polypeptide(L)' 'LNDKQKEFIEFVLTKYVEAGVSELDQEKLPILLQTKYQSLEDAMGILGDVQNISSLFIEFQEHLYATKVA' A
#
# COMPACT_ATOMS: atom_id res chain seq x y z
N LEU A 1 -8.90 -3.36 -9.60
CA LEU A 1 -8.96 -2.50 -8.41
C LEU A 1 -10.40 -2.28 -8.00
N ASN A 2 -10.80 -2.85 -6.86
CA ASN A 2 -12.06 -2.48 -6.20
C ASN A 2 -11.88 -1.16 -5.42
N ASP A 3 -12.97 -0.57 -4.93
CA ASP A 3 -12.92 0.75 -4.26
C ASP A 3 -12.08 0.72 -2.97
N LYS A 4 -12.07 -0.39 -2.25
CA LYS A 4 -11.28 -0.54 -1.02
C LYS A 4 -9.78 -0.62 -1.28
N GLN A 5 -9.38 -1.27 -2.37
CA GLN A 5 -8.00 -1.30 -2.82
C GLN A 5 -7.55 0.10 -3.28
N LYS A 6 -8.43 0.88 -3.94
CA LYS A 6 -8.11 2.27 -4.28
C LYS A 6 -7.93 3.14 -3.04
N GLU A 7 -8.86 3.06 -2.08
CA GLU A 7 -8.74 3.77 -0.80
C GLU A 7 -7.45 3.42 -0.04
N PHE A 8 -7.01 2.16 -0.12
CA PHE A 8 -5.74 1.73 0.46
C PHE A 8 -4.55 2.37 -0.25
N ILE A 9 -4.52 2.36 -1.59
CA ILE A 9 -3.43 2.98 -2.36
C ILE A 9 -3.39 4.49 -2.13
N GLU A 10 -4.52 5.17 -2.02
CA GLU A 10 -4.59 6.60 -1.67
C GLU A 10 -4.04 6.89 -0.26
N PHE A 11 -4.34 6.00 0.69
CA PHE A 11 -3.76 6.09 2.03
C PHE A 11 -2.23 5.93 2.00
N VAL A 12 -1.73 4.94 1.27
CA VAL A 12 -0.29 4.71 1.07
C VAL A 12 0.37 5.92 0.41
N LEU A 13 -0.26 6.51 -0.61
CA LEU A 13 0.18 7.75 -1.26
C LEU A 13 0.30 8.91 -0.28
N THR A 14 -0.70 9.07 0.58
CA THR A 14 -0.69 10.14 1.59
C THR A 14 0.51 9.98 2.53
N LYS A 15 0.79 8.76 2.97
CA LYS A 15 1.97 8.47 3.81
C LYS A 15 3.30 8.68 3.09
N TYR A 16 3.36 8.31 1.82
CA TYR A 16 4.51 8.60 0.97
C TYR A 16 4.77 10.11 0.81
N VAL A 17 3.72 10.92 0.63
CA VAL A 17 3.86 12.38 0.53
C VAL A 17 4.29 13.00 1.87
N GLU A 18 3.76 12.50 2.99
CA GLU A 18 4.05 13.00 4.33
C GLU A 18 5.47 12.65 4.82
N ALA A 19 5.90 11.40 4.65
CA ALA A 19 7.12 10.87 5.26
C ALA A 19 8.17 10.39 4.23
N GLY A 20 7.84 10.43 2.94
CA GLY A 20 8.78 10.14 1.86
C GLY A 20 8.82 8.68 1.43
N VAL A 21 9.77 8.38 0.54
CA VAL A 21 9.87 7.08 -0.14
C VAL A 21 10.20 5.92 0.79
N SER A 22 10.80 6.20 1.94
CA SER A 22 11.07 5.21 2.98
C SER A 22 9.82 4.63 3.62
N GLU A 23 8.63 5.22 3.43
CA GLU A 23 7.36 4.62 3.87
C GLU A 23 6.85 3.53 2.96
N LEU A 24 7.36 3.46 1.73
CA LEU A 24 6.90 2.47 0.77
C LEU A 24 7.65 1.15 0.87
N ASP A 25 8.48 0.92 1.89
CA ASP A 25 9.19 -0.36 1.99
C ASP A 25 8.21 -1.55 2.06
N GLN A 26 8.55 -2.65 1.39
CA GLN A 26 7.77 -3.89 1.45
C GLN A 26 7.68 -4.41 2.90
N GLU A 27 8.72 -4.16 3.70
CA GLU A 27 8.72 -4.48 5.13
C GLU A 27 7.67 -3.69 5.92
N LYS A 28 7.24 -2.54 5.40
CA LYS A 28 6.19 -1.68 6.00
C LYS A 28 4.79 -2.02 5.53
N LEU A 29 4.63 -2.83 4.47
CA LEU A 29 3.31 -3.23 3.99
C LEU A 29 2.42 -3.79 5.13
N PRO A 30 2.90 -4.68 6.02
CA PRO A 30 2.10 -5.17 7.13
C PRO A 30 1.68 -4.07 8.10
N ILE A 31 2.57 -3.11 8.35
CA ILE A 31 2.33 -1.97 9.25
C ILE A 31 1.28 -1.03 8.64
N LEU A 32 1.36 -0.76 7.34
CA LEU A 32 0.40 0.09 6.61
C LEU A 32 -1.01 -0.54 6.62
N LEU A 33 -1.09 -1.86 6.43
CA LEU A 33 -2.34 -2.60 6.50
C LEU A 33 -2.94 -2.52 7.92
N GLN A 34 -2.15 -2.79 8.95
CA GLN A 34 -2.60 -2.65 10.35
C GLN A 34 -2.99 -1.20 10.70
N THR A 35 -2.26 -0.21 10.19
CA THR A 35 -2.56 1.21 10.45
C THR A 35 -3.90 1.63 9.87
N LYS A 36 -4.25 1.14 8.68
CA LYS A 36 -5.51 1.48 8.00
C LYS A 36 -6.69 0.65 8.49
N TYR A 37 -6.48 -0.64 8.77
CA TYR A 37 -7.53 -1.63 9.02
C TYR A 37 -7.54 -2.22 10.43
N GLN A 38 -6.72 -1.69 11.35
CA GLN A 38 -6.53 -2.16 12.74
C GLN A 38 -5.80 -3.50 12.87
N SER A 39 -6.00 -4.45 11.95
CA SER A 39 -5.27 -5.72 11.91
C SER A 39 -5.01 -6.20 10.48
N LEU A 40 -4.10 -7.17 10.33
CA LEU A 40 -3.87 -7.84 9.04
C LEU A 40 -5.07 -8.68 8.61
N GLU A 41 -5.73 -9.37 9.55
CA GLU A 41 -6.90 -10.18 9.27
C GLU A 41 -8.07 -9.34 8.75
N ASP A 42 -8.31 -8.18 9.36
CA ASP A 42 -9.32 -7.23 8.90
C ASP A 42 -8.98 -6.68 7.51
N ALA A 43 -7.71 -6.35 7.29
CA ALA A 43 -7.24 -5.91 5.98
C ALA A 43 -7.49 -6.98 4.91
N MET A 44 -7.20 -8.25 5.20
CA MET A 44 -7.45 -9.37 4.29
C MET A 44 -8.94 -9.59 4.05
N GLY A 45 -9.78 -9.47 5.08
CA GLY A 45 -11.24 -9.58 4.96
C GLY A 45 -11.85 -8.52 4.03
N ILE A 46 -11.22 -7.35 3.94
CA ILE A 46 -11.71 -6.20 3.14
C ILE A 46 -11.06 -6.14 1.76
N LEU A 47 -9.73 -6.29 1.69
CA LEU A 47 -8.94 -6.14 0.46
C LEU A 47 -8.84 -7.44 -0.33
N GLY A 48 -9.10 -8.59 0.32
CA GLY A 48 -8.95 -9.92 -0.22
C GLY A 48 -7.58 -10.51 0.08
N ASP A 49 -7.10 -11.34 -0.84
CA ASP A 49 -5.90 -12.14 -0.62
C ASP A 49 -4.61 -11.29 -0.53
N VAL A 50 -3.72 -11.65 0.41
CA VAL A 50 -2.44 -10.95 0.66
C VAL A 50 -1.57 -10.90 -0.59
N GLN A 51 -1.62 -11.93 -1.43
CA GLN A 51 -0.86 -11.96 -2.68
C GLN A 51 -1.24 -10.81 -3.60
N ASN A 52 -2.54 -10.54 -3.76
CA ASN A 52 -3.02 -9.45 -4.60
C ASN A 52 -2.66 -8.09 -4.02
N ILE A 53 -2.75 -7.93 -2.70
CA ILE A 53 -2.37 -6.69 -2.00
C ILE A 53 -0.88 -6.41 -2.19
N SER A 54 -0.05 -7.46 -2.06
CA SER A 54 1.40 -7.35 -2.20
C SER A 54 1.80 -7.01 -3.63
N SER A 55 1.20 -7.65 -4.63
CA SER A 55 1.43 -7.32 -6.06
C SER A 55 1.04 -5.87 -6.35
N LEU A 56 -0.16 -5.45 -5.89
CA LEU A 56 -0.63 -4.07 -6.05
C LEU A 56 0.33 -3.06 -5.44
N PHE A 57 0.85 -3.34 -4.25
CA PHE A 57 1.78 -2.46 -3.57
C PHE A 57 3.12 -2.36 -4.31
N ILE A 58 3.68 -3.50 -4.76
CA ILE A 58 4.95 -3.54 -5.50
C ILE A 58 4.82 -2.85 -6.86
N GLU A 59 3.79 -3.18 -7.64
CA GLU A 59 3.52 -2.51 -8.94
C GLU A 59 3.40 -0.99 -8.75
N PHE A 60 2.73 -0.58 -7.67
CA PHE A 60 2.60 0.84 -7.35
C PHE A 60 3.94 1.50 -6.98
N GLN A 61 4.79 0.81 -6.22
CA GLN A 61 6.14 1.27 -5.94
C GLN A 61 6.96 1.44 -7.23
N GLU A 62 6.91 0.45 -8.14
CA GLU A 62 7.61 0.52 -9.42
C GLU A 62 7.18 1.75 -10.22
N HIS A 63 5.87 2.03 -10.29
CA HIS A 63 5.35 3.23 -10.97
C HIS A 63 5.83 4.53 -10.33
N LEU A 64 5.86 4.61 -8.99
CA LEU A 64 6.34 5.79 -8.27
C LEU A 64 7.85 5.99 -8.46
N TYR A 65 8.65 4.93 -8.38
CA TYR A 65 10.10 5.00 -8.61
C TYR A 65 10.41 5.37 -10.07
N ALA A 66 9.71 4.79 -11.03
CA ALA A 66 9.86 5.13 -12.44
C ALA A 66 9.54 6.61 -12.71
N THR A 67 8.55 7.17 -12.01
CA THR A 67 8.16 8.59 -12.16
C THR A 67 9.14 9.53 -11.44
N LYS A 68 9.72 9.11 -10.30
CA LYS A 68 10.67 9.94 -9.52
C LYS A 68 12.07 10.03 -10.13
N VAL A 69 12.40 9.15 -11.07
CA VAL A 69 13.70 9.09 -11.76
C VAL A 69 13.68 9.85 -13.11
N ALA A 70 12.58 10.52 -13.45
CA ALA A 70 12.45 11.36 -14.65
C ALA A 70 12.69 12.85 -14.39
#